data_AF-A0A645FSD2-F1
#
_entry.id   AF-A0A645FSD2-F1
#
_cell.length_a   1.000
_cell.length_b   1.000
_cell.length_c   1.000
_cell.angle_alpha   90.00
_cell.angle_beta   90.00
_cell.angle_gamma   90.00
#
_symmetry.space_group_name_H-M   'P 1'
#
loop_
_entity.id
_entity.type
_entity.pdbx_description
1 polymer ?
#
loop_
_entity_poly.entity_id
_entity_poly.type
_entity_poly.pdbx_seq_one_letter_code
_entity_poly.pdbx_strand_id
1 'polypeptide(L)'
;MASEKDFNRKSFTTGHTGFGIPFMVWPDRSDVPRSAARPLRYLDRYVTVAQGQVFYMTELLAQLEGLERGPAGNTSLAAAFVIAQEMDNDEIIVIQETEYTGAGKHILPQLTFAKNNGIEILKGDPKTEVPGKNIVLPESPAMLQVDDKDLNGYRKSLIKNSIKKLETNTVDILDIDFLCEETKLSKVEVVDILSSHGIFVK
;
A
#
# COMPACT_ATOMS: atom_id res chain seq x y z
N MET A 1 -0.55 14.33 -4.04
CA MET A 1 0.25 14.37 -2.79
C MET A 1 -0.66 14.91 -1.70
N ALA A 2 -0.59 14.36 -0.48
CA ALA A 2 -1.29 14.95 0.67
C ALA A 2 -0.83 16.40 0.86
N SER A 3 -1.70 17.30 1.32
CA SER A 3 -1.28 18.68 1.62
C SER A 3 -0.20 18.68 2.71
N GLU A 4 0.63 19.71 2.79
CA GLU A 4 1.65 19.84 3.86
C GLU A 4 1.02 19.70 5.25
N LYS A 5 -0.19 20.23 5.41
CA LYS A 5 -1.01 20.10 6.62
C LYS A 5 -1.39 18.66 6.93
N ASP A 6 -1.82 17.88 5.93
CA ASP A 6 -2.23 16.49 6.12
C ASP A 6 -1.02 15.57 6.34
N PHE A 7 0.12 15.88 5.70
CA PHE A 7 1.36 15.14 5.90
C PHE A 7 1.86 15.25 7.35
N ASN A 8 1.84 16.46 7.91
CA ASN A 8 2.31 16.72 9.27
C ASN A 8 1.38 16.21 10.37
N ARG A 9 0.16 15.77 10.01
CA ARG A 9 -0.82 15.19 10.94
C ARG A 9 -0.74 13.67 11.07
N LYS A 10 0.15 13.01 10.33
CA LYS A 10 0.37 11.56 10.42
C LYS A 10 1.09 11.22 11.72
N SER A 11 0.57 10.25 12.48
CA SER A 11 1.14 9.89 13.80
C SER A 11 2.29 8.89 13.71
N PHE A 12 2.34 8.11 12.64
CA PHE A 12 3.56 7.47 12.16
C PHE A 12 3.59 7.47 10.65
N THR A 13 4.80 7.40 10.12
CA THR A 13 5.00 7.12 8.72
C THR A 13 5.64 5.75 8.62
N THR A 14 5.00 4.83 7.91
CA THR A 14 5.77 3.84 7.17
C THR A 14 6.45 4.63 6.07
N GLY A 15 7.78 4.78 6.11
CA GLY A 15 8.53 5.62 5.15
C GLY A 15 8.26 5.31 3.66
N HIS A 16 7.54 4.23 3.34
CA HIS A 16 7.42 3.67 2.00
C HIS A 16 5.97 3.59 1.44
N THR A 17 4.89 3.53 2.25
CA THR A 17 3.53 3.24 1.71
C THR A 17 2.87 4.43 1.01
N GLY A 18 3.07 5.66 1.51
CA GLY A 18 2.57 6.88 0.87
C GLY A 18 3.26 7.23 -0.45
N PHE A 19 4.41 6.60 -0.70
CA PHE A 19 5.19 6.71 -1.93
C PHE A 19 5.02 5.50 -2.86
N GLY A 20 4.50 4.38 -2.36
CA GLY A 20 4.39 3.12 -3.11
C GLY A 20 3.67 3.25 -4.44
N ILE A 21 2.46 3.84 -4.46
CA ILE A 21 1.66 3.96 -5.71
C ILE A 21 2.40 4.78 -6.79
N PRO A 22 2.92 6.00 -6.51
CA PRO A 22 3.75 6.75 -7.45
C PRO A 22 4.89 5.98 -8.11
N PHE A 23 5.59 5.11 -7.36
CA PHE A 23 6.70 4.28 -7.86
C PHE A 23 6.20 2.97 -8.49
N MET A 24 5.02 2.48 -8.11
CA MET A 24 4.39 1.30 -8.71
C MET A 24 3.93 1.58 -10.15
N VAL A 25 3.33 2.75 -10.40
CA VAL A 25 2.80 3.12 -11.74
C VAL A 25 3.83 3.82 -12.62
N TRP A 26 5.01 4.13 -12.10
CA TRP A 26 6.10 4.75 -12.87
C TRP A 26 7.44 4.46 -12.17
N PRO A 27 7.99 3.23 -12.28
CA PRO A 27 9.14 2.80 -11.47
C PRO A 27 10.42 3.58 -11.78
N ASP A 28 10.61 3.97 -13.04
CA ASP A 28 11.81 4.69 -13.52
C ASP A 28 11.79 6.20 -13.22
N ARG A 29 10.91 6.62 -12.30
CA ARG A 29 10.84 8.01 -11.82
C ARG A 29 11.84 8.32 -10.72
N SER A 30 12.41 7.29 -10.11
CA SER A 30 13.45 7.44 -9.10
C SER A 30 14.73 7.98 -9.72
N ASP A 31 15.63 8.44 -8.86
CA ASP A 31 17.04 8.69 -9.15
C ASP A 31 17.81 7.44 -9.59
N VAL A 32 17.22 6.24 -9.39
CA VAL A 32 17.72 4.96 -9.94
C VAL A 32 17.15 4.74 -11.35
N PRO A 33 17.95 4.91 -12.43
CA PRO A 33 17.53 4.52 -13.77
C PRO A 33 17.43 2.99 -13.84
N ARG A 34 16.37 2.46 -14.45
CA ARG A 34 16.10 1.01 -14.55
C ARG A 34 15.92 0.37 -13.18
N SER A 35 14.96 0.88 -12.42
CA SER A 35 14.62 0.32 -11.11
C SER A 35 14.32 -1.18 -11.21
N ALA A 36 14.96 -1.99 -10.37
CA ALA A 36 14.63 -3.42 -10.22
C ALA A 36 13.32 -3.63 -9.44
N ALA A 37 12.87 -2.62 -8.69
CA ALA A 37 11.59 -2.65 -7.99
C ALA A 37 10.45 -2.43 -8.99
N ARG A 38 9.85 -3.53 -9.44
CA ARG A 38 8.72 -3.55 -10.39
C ARG A 38 7.50 -4.24 -9.76
N PRO A 39 6.78 -3.59 -8.84
CA PRO A 39 5.78 -4.28 -8.02
C PRO A 39 4.66 -4.93 -8.85
N LEU A 40 4.21 -4.28 -9.94
CA LEU A 40 3.10 -4.79 -10.76
C LEU A 40 3.43 -6.07 -11.55
N ARG A 41 4.71 -6.43 -11.69
CA ARG A 41 5.13 -7.74 -12.23
C ARG A 41 4.75 -8.89 -11.29
N TYR A 42 4.75 -8.63 -9.98
CA TYR A 42 4.72 -9.66 -8.95
C TYR A 42 3.48 -9.61 -8.05
N LEU A 43 2.83 -8.44 -7.92
CA LEU A 43 1.68 -8.28 -7.04
C LEU A 43 0.42 -8.93 -7.61
N ASP A 44 -0.21 -9.77 -6.79
CA ASP A 44 -1.53 -10.35 -7.02
C ASP A 44 -2.64 -9.59 -6.31
N ARG A 45 -2.34 -9.03 -5.12
CA ARG A 45 -3.28 -8.26 -4.30
C ARG A 45 -2.55 -7.06 -3.69
N TYR A 46 -3.22 -5.91 -3.60
CA TYR A 46 -2.68 -4.73 -2.93
C TYR A 46 -3.75 -4.15 -2.02
N VAL A 47 -3.48 -4.18 -0.71
CA VAL A 47 -4.42 -3.76 0.32
C VAL A 47 -3.90 -2.56 1.09
N THR A 48 -4.81 -1.79 1.65
CA THR A 48 -4.50 -0.76 2.64
C THR A 48 -5.28 -0.99 3.93
N VAL A 49 -4.73 -0.53 5.04
CA VAL A 49 -5.36 -0.60 6.37
C VAL A 49 -5.40 0.79 6.98
N ALA A 50 -6.41 1.03 7.81
CA ALA A 50 -6.56 2.26 8.57
C ALA A 50 -5.55 2.29 9.74
N GLN A 51 -5.10 3.47 10.13
CA GLN A 51 -4.02 3.67 11.10
C GLN A 51 -4.37 3.10 12.47
N GLY A 52 -5.62 3.24 12.92
CA GLY A 52 -6.09 2.71 14.19
C GLY A 52 -6.01 1.19 14.30
N GLN A 53 -6.21 0.48 13.19
CA GLN A 53 -6.09 -0.98 13.14
C GLN A 53 -4.65 -1.45 13.37
N VAL A 54 -3.70 -0.68 12.85
CA VAL A 54 -2.27 -0.96 13.01
C VAL A 54 -1.84 -0.73 14.47
N PHE A 55 -2.32 0.34 15.12
CA PHE A 55 -2.08 0.55 16.55
C PHE A 55 -2.64 -0.60 17.40
N TYR A 56 -3.87 -1.02 17.10
CA TYR A 56 -4.51 -2.13 17.80
C TYR A 56 -3.71 -3.43 17.66
N MET A 57 -3.33 -3.77 16.43
CA MET A 57 -2.57 -4.98 16.15
C MET A 57 -1.19 -4.96 16.80
N THR A 58 -0.56 -3.78 16.87
CA THR A 58 0.74 -3.60 17.53
C THR A 58 0.65 -3.82 19.03
N GLU A 59 -0.39 -3.29 19.68
CA GLU A 59 -0.62 -3.54 21.10
C GLU A 59 -0.94 -5.01 21.36
N LEU A 60 -1.79 -5.63 20.53
CA LEU A 60 -2.14 -7.04 20.68
C LEU A 60 -0.92 -7.94 20.54
N LEU A 61 -0.02 -7.67 19.59
CA LEU A 61 1.25 -8.38 19.44
C LEU A 61 2.12 -8.28 20.70
N ALA A 62 2.22 -7.08 21.28
CA ALA A 62 2.97 -6.87 22.51
C ALA A 62 2.35 -7.63 23.70
N GLN A 63 1.02 -7.61 23.83
CA GLN A 63 0.31 -8.27 24.93
C GLN A 63 0.30 -9.80 24.83
N LEU A 64 0.19 -10.36 23.62
CA LEU A 64 0.11 -11.81 23.41
C LEU A 64 1.48 -12.47 23.28
N GLU A 65 2.39 -11.88 22.51
CA GLU A 65 3.69 -12.48 22.17
C GLU A 65 4.87 -11.83 22.91
N GLY A 66 4.64 -10.73 23.65
CA GLY A 66 5.72 -9.99 24.31
C GLY A 66 6.63 -9.22 23.34
N LEU A 67 6.23 -9.09 22.07
CA LEU A 67 7.02 -8.45 21.03
C LEU A 67 6.67 -6.97 20.91
N GLU A 68 7.43 -6.12 21.61
CA GLU A 68 7.28 -4.67 21.52
C GLU A 68 7.86 -4.11 20.20
N ARG A 69 6.96 -3.63 19.33
CA ARG A 69 7.29 -3.09 18.00
C ARG A 69 6.73 -1.69 17.79
N GLY A 70 7.25 -1.02 16.76
CA GLY A 70 6.66 0.21 16.24
C GLY A 70 5.49 -0.12 15.30
N PRO A 71 4.39 0.65 15.33
CA PRO A 71 3.21 0.38 14.52
C PRO A 71 3.48 0.40 13.02
N ALA A 72 4.41 1.23 12.53
CA ALA A 72 4.76 1.23 11.11
C ALA A 72 5.19 -0.17 10.63
N GLY A 73 6.01 -0.87 11.42
CA GLY A 73 6.45 -2.24 11.14
C GLY A 73 5.34 -3.29 11.08
N ASN A 74 4.23 -3.04 11.77
CA ASN A 74 3.12 -3.99 11.94
C ASN A 74 1.95 -3.73 10.98
N THR A 75 2.15 -2.89 9.97
CA THR A 75 1.15 -2.67 8.91
C THR A 75 0.88 -3.97 8.15
N SER A 76 1.92 -4.76 7.86
CA SER A 76 1.80 -6.07 7.22
C SER A 76 1.08 -7.07 8.14
N LEU A 77 1.35 -7.05 9.45
CA LEU A 77 0.67 -7.88 10.44
C LEU A 77 -0.84 -7.57 10.50
N ALA A 78 -1.22 -6.29 10.54
CA ALA A 78 -2.62 -5.89 10.56
C ALA A 78 -3.37 -6.36 9.30
N ALA A 79 -2.75 -6.22 8.13
CA ALA A 79 -3.33 -6.72 6.88
C ALA A 79 -3.40 -8.26 6.85
N ALA A 80 -2.33 -8.94 7.26
CA ALA A 80 -2.26 -10.40 7.25
C ALA A 80 -3.24 -11.05 8.23
N PHE A 81 -3.52 -10.42 9.37
CA PHE A 81 -4.54 -10.91 10.30
C PHE A 81 -5.93 -10.97 9.65
N VAL A 82 -6.25 -10.00 8.78
CA VAL A 82 -7.52 -10.00 8.03
C VAL A 82 -7.49 -11.03 6.91
N ILE A 83 -6.40 -11.06 6.13
CA ILE A 83 -6.24 -12.00 5.01
C ILE A 83 -6.27 -13.46 5.50
N ALA A 84 -5.66 -13.75 6.65
CA ALA A 84 -5.64 -15.09 7.24
C ALA A 84 -7.03 -15.61 7.61
N GLN A 85 -8.03 -14.73 7.78
CA GLN A 85 -9.43 -15.15 8.00
C GLN A 85 -10.10 -15.67 6.71
N GLU A 86 -9.50 -15.41 5.55
CA GLU A 86 -9.94 -15.92 4.24
C GLU A 86 -9.24 -17.24 3.87
N MET A 87 -8.27 -17.69 4.68
CA MET A 87 -7.39 -18.84 4.41
C MET A 87 -7.85 -20.11 5.15
N ASP A 88 -7.46 -21.28 4.63
CA ASP A 88 -7.67 -22.55 5.31
C ASP A 88 -6.71 -22.71 6.51
N ASN A 89 -7.09 -23.54 7.49
CA ASN A 89 -6.38 -23.65 8.78
C ASN A 89 -4.92 -24.14 8.66
N ASP A 90 -4.56 -24.82 7.58
CA ASP A 90 -3.23 -25.36 7.33
C ASP A 90 -2.38 -24.48 6.39
N GLU A 91 -2.95 -23.39 5.87
CA GLU A 91 -2.22 -22.43 5.06
C GLU A 91 -1.37 -21.48 5.93
N ILE A 92 -0.24 -21.03 5.37
CA ILE A 92 0.71 -20.18 6.09
C ILE A 92 0.88 -18.87 5.34
N ILE A 93 0.64 -17.75 6.04
CA ILE A 93 0.99 -16.42 5.57
C ILE A 93 2.31 -15.98 6.21
N VAL A 94 3.30 -15.68 5.37
CA VAL A 94 4.58 -15.14 5.82
C VAL A 94 4.55 -13.63 5.63
N ILE A 95 4.75 -12.90 6.73
CA ILE A 95 4.86 -11.45 6.72
C ILE A 95 6.26 -11.01 7.08
N GLN A 96 6.63 -9.84 6.57
CA GLN A 96 7.82 -9.13 7.00
C GLN A 96 7.42 -7.97 7.91
N GLU A 97 7.99 -7.93 9.11
CA GLU A 97 8.03 -6.71 9.91
C GLU A 97 9.20 -5.85 9.45
N THR A 98 8.96 -4.57 9.25
CA THR A 98 9.99 -3.64 8.74
C THR A 98 10.64 -2.81 9.84
N GLU A 99 10.34 -3.07 11.13
CA GLU A 99 10.75 -2.22 12.25
C GLU A 99 11.46 -3.01 13.36
N TYR A 100 12.70 -2.60 13.66
CA TYR A 100 13.64 -3.40 14.46
C TYR A 100 13.48 -3.25 15.98
N THR A 101 12.88 -2.17 16.50
CA THR A 101 12.65 -1.96 17.95
C THR A 101 11.48 -1.01 18.27
N GLY A 102 10.83 -1.19 19.42
CA GLY A 102 9.85 -0.26 19.99
C GLY A 102 10.45 0.98 20.67
N ALA A 103 11.77 1.00 20.93
CA ALA A 103 12.45 2.12 21.59
C ALA A 103 12.34 3.41 20.75
N GLY A 104 11.62 4.40 21.25
CA GLY A 104 11.33 5.66 20.55
C GLY A 104 10.19 5.58 19.52
N LYS A 105 9.56 4.40 19.34
CA LYS A 105 8.48 4.14 18.39
C LYS A 105 7.24 3.53 19.03
N HIS A 106 7.18 3.55 20.36
CA HIS A 106 6.05 3.06 21.13
C HIS A 106 4.73 3.73 20.70
N ILE A 107 3.61 3.02 20.82
CA ILE A 107 2.29 3.49 20.38
C ILE A 107 1.82 4.76 21.13
N LEU A 108 2.12 4.84 22.43
CA LEU A 108 1.61 5.92 23.31
C LEU A 108 2.12 7.32 22.92
N PRO A 109 3.45 7.54 22.71
CA PRO A 109 3.94 8.81 22.18
C PRO A 109 3.28 9.24 20.87
N GLN A 110 3.00 8.29 19.97
CA GLN A 110 2.40 8.60 18.68
C GLN A 110 0.92 8.99 18.79
N LEU A 111 0.15 8.27 19.61
CA LEU A 111 -1.24 8.64 19.90
C LEU A 111 -1.32 9.97 20.65
N THR A 112 -0.34 10.26 21.52
CA THR A 112 -0.23 11.56 22.20
C THR A 112 0.08 12.68 21.21
N PHE A 113 1.01 12.46 20.29
CA PHE A 113 1.31 13.38 19.19
C PHE A 113 0.07 13.63 18.32
N ALA A 114 -0.69 12.59 17.98
CA ALA A 114 -1.93 12.71 17.22
C ALA A 114 -2.94 13.62 17.95
N LYS A 115 -3.19 13.37 19.23
CA LYS A 115 -4.08 14.20 20.08
C LYS A 115 -3.63 15.66 20.11
N ASN A 116 -2.33 15.91 20.29
CA ASN A 116 -1.76 17.26 20.30
C ASN A 116 -1.91 17.99 18.96
N ASN A 117 -2.06 17.25 17.86
CA ASN A 117 -2.33 17.79 16.52
C ASN A 117 -3.84 17.91 16.19
N GLY A 118 -4.71 17.70 17.18
CA GLY A 118 -6.17 17.79 17.02
C GLY A 118 -6.79 16.58 16.34
N ILE A 119 -6.13 15.42 16.38
CA ILE A 119 -6.69 14.16 15.89
C ILE A 119 -7.46 13.49 17.03
N GLU A 120 -8.72 13.18 16.79
CA GLU A 120 -9.57 12.47 17.76
C GLU A 120 -9.19 10.99 17.82
N ILE A 121 -9.06 10.42 19.03
CA ILE A 121 -8.81 8.98 19.21
C ILE A 121 -10.10 8.35 19.72
N LEU A 122 -10.68 7.49 18.89
CA LEU A 122 -11.97 6.87 19.11
C LEU A 122 -11.81 5.35 19.21
N LYS A 123 -12.82 4.68 19.77
CA LYS A 123 -13.02 3.24 19.65
C LYS A 123 -14.26 2.99 18.79
N GLY A 124 -14.23 2.02 17.89
CA GLY A 124 -15.36 1.71 17.01
C GLY A 124 -14.97 1.01 15.71
N ASP A 125 -15.82 1.15 14.68
CA ASP A 125 -15.60 0.60 13.34
C ASP A 125 -14.49 1.37 12.59
N PRO A 126 -13.40 0.71 12.17
CA PRO A 126 -12.32 1.36 11.42
C PRO A 126 -12.75 2.03 10.11
N LYS A 127 -13.91 1.69 9.52
CA LYS A 127 -14.46 2.40 8.34
C LYS A 127 -14.77 3.86 8.62
N THR A 128 -14.99 4.22 9.88
CA THR A 128 -15.29 5.59 10.30
C THR A 128 -14.02 6.44 10.46
N GLU A 129 -12.83 5.84 10.28
CA GLU A 129 -11.57 6.54 10.31
C GLU A 129 -11.42 7.46 9.09
N VAL A 130 -11.11 8.73 9.36
CA VAL A 130 -10.88 9.77 8.37
C VAL A 130 -9.45 10.28 8.55
N PRO A 131 -8.55 10.03 7.57
CA PRO A 131 -7.16 10.47 7.63
C PRO A 131 -7.03 11.97 7.96
N GLY A 132 -6.20 12.30 8.95
CA GLY A 132 -5.97 13.68 9.38
C GLY A 132 -7.09 14.32 10.19
N LYS A 133 -8.12 13.55 10.59
CA LYS A 133 -9.21 13.98 11.48
C LYS A 133 -9.33 13.10 12.73
N ASN A 134 -9.36 11.79 12.58
CA ASN A 134 -9.48 10.86 13.70
C ASN A 134 -8.69 9.56 13.46
N ILE A 135 -8.49 8.80 14.54
CA ILE A 135 -7.92 7.46 14.54
C ILE A 135 -8.92 6.57 15.29
N VAL A 136 -9.34 5.49 14.67
CA VAL A 136 -10.38 4.61 15.22
C VAL A 136 -9.75 3.27 15.59
N LEU A 137 -9.60 3.03 16.89
CA LEU A 137 -9.15 1.76 17.41
C LEU A 137 -10.31 0.74 17.36
N PRO A 138 -10.16 -0.40 16.66
CA PRO A 138 -11.16 -1.47 16.68
C PRO A 138 -11.59 -1.85 18.09
N GLU A 139 -12.89 -2.12 18.30
CA GLU A 139 -13.38 -2.64 19.59
C GLU A 139 -13.07 -4.11 19.79
N SER A 140 -12.89 -4.86 18.69
CA SER A 140 -12.54 -6.29 18.72
C SER A 140 -11.71 -6.69 17.50
N PRO A 141 -11.00 -7.84 17.55
CA PRO A 141 -10.24 -8.33 16.41
C PRO A 141 -11.10 -8.59 15.16
N ALA A 142 -12.37 -8.96 15.37
CA ALA A 142 -13.33 -9.24 14.28
C ALA A 142 -13.72 -8.00 13.47
N MET A 143 -13.40 -6.79 13.94
CA MET A 143 -13.65 -5.54 13.22
C MET A 143 -12.46 -5.10 12.34
N LEU A 144 -11.32 -5.79 12.41
CA LEU A 144 -10.21 -5.51 11.50
C LEU A 144 -10.63 -5.83 10.06
N GLN A 145 -10.16 -5.00 9.14
CA GLN A 145 -10.50 -5.06 7.73
C GLN A 145 -9.42 -4.40 6.88
N VAL A 146 -9.33 -4.88 5.66
CA VAL A 146 -8.49 -4.31 4.61
C VAL A 146 -9.35 -3.61 3.56
N ASP A 147 -8.78 -2.62 2.90
CA ASP A 147 -9.35 -2.01 1.71
C ASP A 147 -8.52 -2.44 0.49
N ASP A 148 -9.12 -3.28 -0.35
CA ASP A 148 -8.54 -3.78 -1.59
C ASP A 148 -8.45 -2.68 -2.65
N LYS A 149 -7.27 -2.52 -3.23
CA LYS A 149 -7.05 -1.56 -4.30
C LYS A 149 -7.11 -2.20 -5.67
N ASP A 150 -7.59 -1.42 -6.63
CA ASP A 150 -7.66 -1.82 -8.03
C ASP A 150 -6.26 -1.86 -8.68
N LEU A 151 -5.62 -3.03 -8.62
CA LEU A 151 -4.35 -3.29 -9.31
C LEU A 151 -4.46 -3.10 -10.83
N ASN A 152 -5.61 -3.40 -11.45
CA ASN A 152 -5.79 -3.21 -12.89
C ASN A 152 -5.85 -1.73 -13.26
N GLY A 153 -6.44 -0.89 -12.41
CA GLY A 153 -6.36 0.56 -12.52
C GLY A 153 -4.91 1.08 -12.47
N TYR A 154 -4.08 0.50 -11.60
CA TYR A 154 -2.65 0.85 -11.53
C TYR A 154 -1.85 0.33 -12.73
N ARG A 155 -2.12 -0.87 -13.24
CA ARG A 155 -1.54 -1.41 -14.48
C ARG A 155 -1.83 -0.52 -15.69
N LYS A 156 -3.08 -0.08 -15.84
CA LYS A 156 -3.48 0.92 -16.86
C LYS A 156 -2.73 2.23 -16.70
N SER A 157 -2.56 2.69 -15.45
CA SER A 157 -1.81 3.92 -15.14
C SER A 157 -0.33 3.79 -15.51
N LEU A 158 0.27 2.60 -15.34
CA LEU A 158 1.64 2.31 -15.78
C LEU A 158 1.77 2.46 -17.30
N ILE A 159 0.91 1.77 -18.07
CA ILE A 159 0.92 1.87 -19.54
C ILE A 159 0.73 3.33 -19.98
N LYS A 160 -0.23 4.04 -19.37
CA LYS A 160 -0.46 5.47 -19.64
C LYS A 160 0.76 6.34 -19.34
N ASN A 161 1.56 6.02 -18.32
CA ASN A 161 2.79 6.78 -18.05
C ASN A 161 3.90 6.45 -19.04
N SER A 162 4.01 5.19 -19.47
CA SER A 162 4.97 4.75 -20.48
C SER A 162 4.75 5.43 -21.83
N ILE A 163 3.50 5.54 -22.29
CA ILE A 163 3.20 6.15 -23.59
C ILE A 163 3.44 7.66 -23.65
N LYS A 164 3.46 8.38 -22.51
CA LYS A 164 3.71 9.85 -22.49
C LYS A 164 5.08 10.24 -23.03
N LYS A 165 6.03 9.29 -23.04
CA LYS A 165 7.39 9.50 -23.54
C LYS A 165 7.58 9.00 -24.96
N LEU A 166 6.56 8.42 -25.59
CA LEU A 166 6.63 7.99 -26.98
C LEU A 166 6.57 9.21 -27.90
N GLU A 167 7.48 9.26 -28.87
CA GLU A 167 7.47 10.26 -29.94
C GLU A 167 6.58 9.81 -31.12
N THR A 168 6.23 8.52 -31.17
CA THR A 168 5.46 7.88 -32.24
C THR A 168 4.20 7.22 -31.70
N ASN A 169 3.19 7.10 -32.56
CA ASN A 169 1.94 6.39 -32.24
C ASN A 169 2.02 4.89 -32.54
N THR A 170 3.23 4.35 -32.68
CA THR A 170 3.47 2.94 -32.98
C THR A 170 4.45 2.34 -31.99
N VAL A 171 4.24 1.07 -31.64
CA VAL A 171 5.13 0.27 -30.80
C VAL A 171 5.44 -1.06 -31.47
N ASP A 172 6.60 -1.64 -31.15
CA ASP A 172 6.99 -2.95 -31.68
C ASP A 172 6.47 -4.08 -30.76
N ILE A 173 6.53 -5.33 -31.26
CA ILE A 173 6.16 -6.50 -30.46
C ILE A 173 6.94 -6.60 -29.14
N LEU A 174 8.21 -6.15 -29.14
CA LEU A 174 9.07 -6.14 -27.95
C LEU A 174 8.53 -5.23 -26.85
N ASP A 175 7.92 -4.09 -27.22
CA ASP A 175 7.32 -3.17 -26.25
C ASP A 175 6.06 -3.79 -25.62
N ILE A 176 5.29 -4.54 -26.41
CA ILE A 176 4.10 -5.26 -25.92
C ILE A 176 4.52 -6.34 -24.94
N ASP A 177 5.52 -7.15 -25.28
CA ASP A 177 6.04 -8.19 -24.40
C ASP A 177 6.56 -7.59 -23.09
N PHE A 178 7.30 -6.47 -23.17
CA PHE A 178 7.74 -5.72 -21.99
C PHE A 178 6.56 -5.23 -21.12
N LEU A 179 5.53 -4.65 -21.73
CA LEU A 179 4.35 -4.17 -20.99
C LEU A 179 3.54 -5.32 -20.38
N CYS A 180 3.46 -6.48 -21.05
CA CYS A 180 2.83 -7.67 -20.49
C CYS A 180 3.59 -8.13 -19.23
N GLU A 181 4.92 -8.17 -19.28
CA GLU A 181 5.73 -8.46 -18.09
C GLU A 181 5.51 -7.43 -16.98
N GLU A 182 5.64 -6.12 -17.29
CA GLU A 182 5.49 -5.02 -16.31
C GLU A 182 4.15 -5.03 -15.58
N THR A 183 3.09 -5.52 -16.25
CA THR A 183 1.72 -5.39 -15.76
C THR A 183 1.05 -6.71 -15.40
N LYS A 184 1.62 -7.87 -15.77
CA LYS A 184 0.96 -9.19 -15.66
C LYS A 184 -0.34 -9.30 -16.48
N LEU A 185 -0.58 -8.38 -17.41
CA LEU A 185 -1.72 -8.40 -18.32
C LEU A 185 -1.42 -9.26 -19.55
N SER A 186 -2.48 -9.78 -20.18
CA SER A 186 -2.36 -10.47 -21.46
C SER A 186 -2.03 -9.51 -22.61
N LYS A 187 -1.48 -10.04 -23.70
CA LYS A 187 -1.19 -9.27 -24.92
C LYS A 187 -2.44 -8.55 -25.45
N VAL A 188 -3.59 -9.22 -25.39
CA VAL A 188 -4.87 -8.65 -25.85
C VAL A 188 -5.22 -7.42 -25.02
N GLU A 189 -5.18 -7.54 -23.68
CA GLU A 189 -5.47 -6.41 -22.79
C GLU A 189 -4.51 -5.23 -22.97
N VAL A 190 -3.21 -5.51 -23.15
CA VAL A 190 -2.21 -4.45 -23.40
C VAL A 190 -2.50 -3.74 -24.72
N VAL A 191 -2.76 -4.47 -25.80
CA VAL A 191 -3.09 -3.90 -27.11
C VAL A 191 -4.37 -3.08 -27.07
N ASP A 192 -5.39 -3.55 -26.35
CA ASP A 192 -6.64 -2.81 -26.18
C ASP A 192 -6.42 -1.48 -25.43
N ILE A 193 -5.62 -1.51 -24.36
CA ILE A 193 -5.27 -0.29 -23.60
C ILE A 193 -4.48 0.68 -24.48
N LEU A 194 -3.49 0.20 -25.24
CA LEU A 194 -2.70 1.03 -26.16
C LEU A 194 -3.59 1.65 -27.25
N SER A 195 -4.46 0.84 -27.86
CA SER A 195 -5.38 1.28 -28.91
C SER A 195 -6.35 2.35 -28.42
N SER A 196 -6.83 2.23 -27.17
CA SER A 196 -7.68 3.26 -26.54
C SER A 196 -6.98 4.62 -26.36
N HIS A 197 -5.64 4.64 -26.42
CA HIS A 197 -4.82 5.84 -26.37
C HIS A 197 -4.24 6.23 -27.75
N GLY A 198 -4.69 5.60 -28.84
CA GLY A 198 -4.24 5.89 -30.20
C GLY A 198 -2.83 5.37 -30.53
N ILE A 199 -2.34 4.38 -29.79
CA ILE A 199 -1.06 3.71 -30.03
C ILE A 199 -1.32 2.35 -30.69
N PHE A 200 -0.62 2.07 -31.80
CA PHE A 200 -0.82 0.88 -32.62
C PHE A 200 0.43 0.01 -32.69
N VAL A 201 0.25 -1.28 -32.96
CA VAL A 201 1.38 -2.19 -33.17
C VAL A 201 1.87 -2.07 -34.61
N LYS A 202 3.19 -2.00 -34.78
CA LYS A 202 3.83 -1.98 -36.10
C LYS A 202 3.86 -3.35 -36.77
#